data_AF-A0A1F7YY77-F1
#
_entry.id   AF-A0A1F7YY77-F1
#
_cell.length_a   1.000
_cell.length_b   1.000
_cell.length_c   1.000
_cell.angle_alpha   90.00
_cell.angle_beta   90.00
_cell.angle_gamma   90.00
#
_symmetry.space_group_name_H-M   'P 1'
#
loop_
_entity.id
_entity.type
_entity.pdbx_description
1 polymer ?
#
loop_
_entity_poly.entity_id
_entity_poly.type
_entity_poly.pdbx_seq_one_letter_code
_entity_poly.pdbx_strand_id
1 'polypeptide(L)'
;MKKDTLVIIFYVLYFSWLFTVTYLTQDIKVLNYYTICVALFYFLFLREKGDILWFILGISFSVLLTITSYSSFQLKFDTSIIPYLPIWLPMAWGTTVIALRKFVLLLER
;
A
#
# COMPACT_ATOMS: atom_id res chain seq x y z
N MET A 1 5.37 -8.28 -24.49
CA MET A 1 4.02 -8.51 -23.93
C MET A 1 3.18 -7.27 -24.12
N LYS A 2 1.89 -7.40 -24.42
CA LYS A 2 0.99 -6.23 -24.47
C LYS A 2 0.95 -5.60 -23.07
N LYS A 3 0.90 -4.26 -23.00
CA LYS A 3 0.92 -3.48 -21.75
C LYS A 3 -0.14 -3.99 -20.77
N ASP A 4 -1.30 -4.39 -21.27
CA ASP A 4 -2.44 -4.87 -20.49
C ASP A 4 -2.14 -6.20 -19.79
N THR A 5 -1.35 -7.09 -20.39
CA THR A 5 -0.96 -8.37 -19.78
C THR A 5 -0.10 -8.16 -18.53
N LEU A 6 0.81 -7.18 -18.54
CA LEU A 6 1.63 -6.84 -17.38
C LEU A 6 0.80 -6.26 -16.24
N VAL A 7 -0.22 -5.47 -16.58
CA VAL A 7 -1.13 -4.87 -15.60
C VAL A 7 -1.99 -5.95 -14.92
N ILE A 8 -2.53 -6.90 -15.69
CA ILE A 8 -3.29 -8.03 -15.13
C ILE A 8 -2.43 -8.87 -14.18
N ILE A 9 -1.20 -9.20 -14.59
CA ILE A 9 -0.26 -9.96 -13.76
C ILE A 9 0.04 -9.19 -12.45
N PHE A 10 0.24 -7.87 -12.55
CA PHE A 10 0.42 -7.03 -11.36
C PHE A 10 -0.77 -7.13 -10.40
N TYR A 11 -2.01 -7.03 -10.88
CA TYR A 11 -3.19 -7.16 -10.01
C TYR A 11 -3.31 -8.53 -9.37
N VAL A 12 -3.07 -9.61 -10.11
CA VAL A 12 -3.12 -10.97 -9.55
C VAL A 12 -2.10 -11.12 -8.42
N LEU A 13 -0.86 -10.66 -8.63
CA LEU A 13 0.19 -10.67 -7.60
C LEU A 13 -0.18 -9.79 -6.41
N TYR A 14 -0.71 -8.59 -6.67
CA TYR A 14 -1.13 -7.63 -5.65
C TYR A 14 -2.25 -8.19 -4.77
N PHE A 15 -3.31 -8.76 -5.34
CA PHE A 15 -4.41 -9.34 -4.56
C PHE A 15 -3.97 -10.60 -3.80
N SER A 16 -3.14 -11.45 -4.40
CA SER A 16 -2.58 -12.62 -3.73
C SER A 16 -1.73 -12.22 -2.52
N TRP A 17 -0.93 -11.16 -2.68
CA TRP A 17 -0.14 -10.59 -1.60
C TRP A 17 -1.01 -10.00 -0.49
N LEU A 18 -2.01 -9.18 -0.82
CA LEU A 18 -2.94 -8.59 0.15
C LEU A 18 -3.67 -9.67 0.96
N PHE A 19 -4.15 -10.72 0.29
CA PHE A 19 -4.79 -11.85 0.95
C PHE A 19 -3.82 -12.53 1.92
N THR A 20 -2.57 -12.72 1.51
CA THR A 20 -1.54 -13.34 2.36
C THR A 20 -1.24 -12.50 3.61
N VAL A 21 -1.08 -11.18 3.42
CA VAL A 21 -0.81 -10.23 4.51
C VAL A 21 -1.98 -10.11 5.49
N THR A 22 -3.21 -10.20 4.98
CA THR A 22 -4.41 -9.97 5.80
C THR A 22 -4.85 -11.22 6.57
N TYR A 23 -4.66 -12.42 6.00
CA TYR A 23 -5.30 -13.63 6.52
C TYR A 23 -4.34 -14.78 6.86
N LEU A 24 -3.14 -14.85 6.28
CA LEU A 24 -2.29 -16.05 6.37
C LEU A 24 -1.22 -15.99 7.47
N THR A 25 -0.75 -14.80 7.86
CA THR A 25 0.28 -14.66 8.88
C THR A 25 0.07 -13.43 9.74
N GLN A 26 0.24 -13.59 11.06
CA GLN A 26 0.18 -12.49 12.02
C GLN A 26 1.58 -12.04 12.48
N ASP A 27 2.65 -12.67 11.98
CA ASP A 27 4.02 -12.27 12.33
C ASP A 27 4.38 -10.96 11.61
N ILE A 28 4.46 -9.88 12.38
CA ILE A 28 4.77 -8.52 11.91
C ILE A 28 6.10 -8.46 11.14
N LYS A 29 7.11 -9.25 11.53
CA LYS A 29 8.41 -9.25 10.84
C LYS A 29 8.27 -9.82 9.44
N VAL A 30 7.57 -10.94 9.30
CA VAL A 30 7.29 -11.58 8.01
C VAL A 30 6.48 -10.64 7.13
N LEU A 31 5.45 -10.01 7.68
CA LEU A 31 4.61 -9.03 6.96
C LEU A 31 5.41 -7.84 6.44
N ASN A 32 6.32 -7.29 7.25
CA ASN A 32 7.19 -6.18 6.86
C ASN A 32 8.09 -6.58 5.69
N TYR A 33 8.82 -7.70 5.79
CA TYR A 33 9.73 -8.13 4.72
C TYR A 33 8.98 -8.43 3.42
N TYR A 34 7.86 -9.14 3.51
CA TYR A 34 7.11 -9.53 2.33
C TYR A 34 6.51 -8.30 1.61
N THR A 35 5.96 -7.36 2.37
CA THR A 35 5.43 -6.10 1.84
C THR A 35 6.51 -5.23 1.18
N ILE A 36 7.69 -5.12 1.81
CA ILE A 36 8.83 -4.39 1.23
C ILE A 36 9.23 -5.02 -0.10
N CYS A 37 9.33 -6.36 -0.17
CA CYS A 37 9.67 -7.06 -1.41
C CYS A 37 8.66 -6.78 -2.53
N VAL A 38 7.36 -6.78 -2.23
CA VAL A 38 6.32 -6.48 -3.22
C VAL A 38 6.37 -5.02 -3.68
N ALA A 39 6.54 -4.07 -2.75
CA ALA A 39 6.67 -2.66 -3.09
C ALA A 39 7.91 -2.40 -3.96
N LEU A 40 9.06 -3.00 -3.63
CA LEU A 40 10.27 -2.88 -4.44
C LEU A 40 10.10 -3.52 -5.82
N PHE A 41 9.51 -4.71 -5.89
CA PHE A 41 9.23 -5.39 -7.15
C PHE A 41 8.36 -4.51 -8.07
N TYR A 42 7.33 -3.89 -7.52
CA TYR A 42 6.49 -2.93 -8.24
C TYR A 42 7.33 -1.81 -8.89
N PHE A 43 8.14 -1.11 -8.11
CA PHE A 43 8.92 0.03 -8.60
C PHE A 43 10.04 -0.37 -9.57
N LEU A 44 10.65 -1.54 -9.38
CA LEU A 44 11.69 -2.06 -10.28
C LEU A 44 11.14 -2.43 -11.65
N PHE A 45 9.96 -3.05 -11.71
CA PHE A 45 9.38 -3.55 -12.96
C PHE A 45 8.55 -2.52 -13.71
N LEU A 46 7.74 -1.70 -13.03
CA LEU A 46 6.86 -0.75 -13.72
C LEU A 46 7.54 0.58 -14.05
N ARG A 47 8.63 0.97 -13.37
CA ARG A 47 9.48 2.17 -13.67
C ARG A 47 8.71 3.47 -13.93
N GLU A 48 7.50 3.62 -13.40
CA GLU A 48 6.66 4.80 -13.62
C GLU A 48 6.94 5.84 -12.53
N LYS A 49 7.74 6.87 -12.85
CA LYS A 49 8.11 7.95 -11.91
C LYS A 49 6.90 8.66 -11.30
N GLY A 50 5.79 8.75 -12.04
CA GLY A 50 4.55 9.37 -11.56
C GLY A 50 3.90 8.61 -10.41
N ASP A 51 4.12 7.30 -10.29
CA ASP A 51 3.52 6.48 -9.24
C ASP A 51 4.16 6.70 -7.87
N ILE A 52 5.38 7.25 -7.82
CA ILE A 52 6.08 7.55 -6.55
C ILE A 52 5.27 8.58 -5.73
N LEU A 53 4.71 9.60 -6.38
CA LEU A 53 3.90 10.60 -5.69
C LEU A 53 2.64 9.98 -5.10
N TRP A 54 1.94 9.15 -5.87
CA TRP A 54 0.74 8.44 -5.43
C TRP A 54 1.03 7.45 -4.30
N PHE A 55 2.19 6.79 -4.34
CA PHE A 55 2.66 5.93 -3.26
C PHE A 55 2.89 6.70 -1.96
N ILE A 56 3.59 7.84 -2.03
CA ILE A 56 3.85 8.70 -0.87
C ILE A 56 2.54 9.24 -0.29
N LEU A 57 1.57 9.60 -1.14
CA LEU A 57 0.24 10.01 -0.71
C LEU A 57 -0.47 8.88 0.06
N GLY A 58 -0.42 7.65 -0.44
CA GLY A 58 -1.00 6.50 0.26
C GLY A 58 -0.33 6.20 1.60
N ILE A 59 1.01 6.27 1.67
CA ILE A 59 1.76 6.17 2.93
C ILE A 59 1.31 7.23 3.92
N SER A 60 1.34 8.49 3.49
CA SER A 60 1.00 9.64 4.34
C SER A 60 -0.42 9.54 4.86
N PHE A 61 -1.36 9.15 4.00
CA PHE A 61 -2.75 8.93 4.36
C PHE A 61 -2.91 7.85 5.43
N SER A 62 -2.24 6.70 5.29
CA SER A 62 -2.28 5.64 6.29
C SER A 62 -1.71 6.06 7.62
N VAL A 63 -0.60 6.80 7.62
CA VAL A 63 0.01 7.32 8.86
C VAL A 63 -0.94 8.29 9.54
N LEU A 64 -1.53 9.23 8.79
CA LEU A 64 -2.50 10.19 9.30
C LEU A 64 -3.70 9.49 9.93
N LEU A 65 -4.29 8.50 9.26
CA LEU A 65 -5.40 7.72 9.80
C LEU A 65 -5.04 7.01 11.09
N THR A 66 -3.80 6.53 11.21
CA THR A 66 -3.38 5.76 12.39
C THR A 66 -3.16 6.66 13.61
N ILE A 67 -2.63 7.87 13.41
CA ILE A 67 -2.44 8.82 14.51
C ILE A 67 -3.74 9.51 14.91
N THR A 68 -4.77 9.49 14.06
CA THR A 68 -6.10 10.03 14.38
C THR A 68 -6.95 9.00 15.10
N SER A 69 -7.46 9.36 16.26
CA SER A 69 -8.55 8.64 16.90
C SER A 69 -9.73 9.56 17.15
N TYR A 70 -10.93 9.02 17.01
CA TYR A 70 -12.15 9.72 17.34
C TYR A 70 -12.80 9.03 18.53
N SER A 71 -12.83 9.71 19.68
CA SER A 71 -13.42 9.19 20.91
C SER A 71 -14.13 10.31 21.64
N SER A 72 -15.31 10.03 22.18
CA SER A 72 -16.07 10.99 23.02
C SER A 72 -16.33 12.34 22.32
N PHE A 73 -16.71 12.31 21.04
CA PHE A 73 -16.93 13.49 20.20
C PHE A 73 -15.72 14.44 20.04
N GLN A 74 -14.51 13.96 20.38
CA GLN A 74 -13.28 14.71 20.23
C GLN A 74 -12.33 13.98 19.28
N LEU A 75 -11.74 14.74 18.36
CA LEU A 75 -10.65 14.26 17.52
C LEU A 75 -9.35 14.37 18.33
N LYS A 76 -8.64 13.26 18.48
CA LYS A 76 -7.35 13.20 19.17
C LYS A 76 -6.27 12.76 18.19
N PHE A 77 -5.11 13.39 18.31
CA PHE A 77 -3.91 13.01 17.56
C PHE A 77 -2.87 12.46 18.52
N ASP A 78 -2.42 11.23 18.28
CA ASP A 78 -1.36 10.61 19.07
C ASP A 78 -0.17 10.26 18.15
N THR A 79 0.82 11.14 18.15
CA THR A 79 2.06 10.96 17.39
C THR A 79 3.03 10.00 18.05
N SER A 80 2.80 9.61 19.31
CA SER A 80 3.67 8.66 20.04
C SER A 80 3.59 7.24 19.46
N ILE A 81 2.56 6.94 18.67
CA ILE A 81 2.33 5.64 18.04
C ILE A 81 3.19 5.45 16.78
N ILE A 82 3.68 6.54 16.15
CA ILE A 82 4.42 6.49 14.87
C ILE A 82 5.62 5.53 14.90
N PRO A 83 6.48 5.49 15.94
CA PRO A 83 7.62 4.57 15.99
C PRO A 83 7.21 3.09 16.11
N TYR A 84 6.00 2.82 16.59
CA TYR A 84 5.45 1.48 16.79
C TYR A 84 4.59 1.01 15.61
N LEU A 85 4.36 1.88 14.62
CA LEU A 85 3.58 1.55 13.44
C LEU A 85 4.31 0.48 12.62
N PRO A 86 3.68 -0.66 12.33
CA PRO A 86 4.31 -1.68 11.51
C PRO A 86 4.44 -1.17 10.07
N ILE A 87 5.66 -1.21 9.53
CA ILE A 87 6.03 -0.64 8.23
C ILE A 87 5.18 -1.19 7.07
N TRP A 88 4.73 -2.45 7.17
CA TRP A 88 3.89 -3.07 6.15
C TRP A 88 2.59 -2.30 5.91
N LEU A 89 1.99 -1.69 6.94
CA LEU A 89 0.69 -1.05 6.84
C LEU A 89 0.71 0.19 5.92
N PRO A 90 1.58 1.21 6.17
CA PRO A 90 1.65 2.36 5.26
C PRO A 90 2.15 1.97 3.87
N MET A 91 3.04 0.98 3.75
CA MET A 91 3.46 0.46 2.44
C MET A 91 2.33 -0.22 1.67
N ALA A 92 1.46 -0.96 2.37
CA ALA A 92 0.26 -1.56 1.80
C ALA A 92 -0.69 -0.50 1.26
N TRP A 93 -0.95 0.55 2.03
CA TRP A 93 -1.74 1.68 1.55
C TRP A 93 -1.09 2.42 0.37
N GLY A 94 0.21 2.65 0.41
CA GLY A 94 0.96 3.22 -0.70
C GLY A 94 0.76 2.43 -1.99
N THR A 95 0.99 1.12 -1.96
CA THR A 95 0.80 0.25 -3.15
C THR A 95 -0.66 0.18 -3.59
N THR A 96 -1.60 0.21 -2.64
CA THR A 96 -3.06 0.23 -2.92
C THR A 96 -3.47 1.46 -3.71
N VAL A 97 -3.02 2.64 -3.33
CA VAL A 97 -3.34 3.89 -4.04
C VAL A 97 -2.84 3.85 -5.48
N ILE A 98 -1.65 3.29 -5.71
CA ILE A 98 -1.14 3.10 -7.07
C ILE A 98 -2.03 2.14 -7.86
N ALA A 99 -2.37 0.99 -7.26
CA ALA A 99 -3.24 0.01 -7.89
C ALA A 99 -4.61 0.60 -8.25
N LEU A 100 -5.20 1.43 -7.38
CA LEU A 100 -6.45 2.14 -7.66
C LEU A 100 -6.30 3.14 -8.80
N ARG A 101 -5.24 3.94 -8.81
CA ARG A 101 -4.96 4.88 -9.90
C ARG A 101 -4.87 4.16 -11.25
N LYS A 102 -4.13 3.06 -11.31
CA LYS A 102 -4.00 2.29 -12.57
C LYS A 102 -5.32 1.69 -13.02
N PHE A 103 -6.18 1.32 -12.06
CA PHE A 103 -7.50 0.79 -12.36
C PHE A 103 -8.39 1.87 -12.98
N VAL A 104 -8.39 3.08 -12.40
CA VAL A 104 -9.12 4.23 -12.94
C VAL A 104 -8.64 4.57 -14.35
N LEU A 105 -7.32 4.65 -14.57
CA LEU A 105 -6.75 4.94 -15.90
C LEU A 105 -7.05 3.86 -16.96
N LEU A 106 -7.34 2.62 -16.54
CA LEU A 106 -7.81 1.57 -17.43
C LEU A 106 -9.28 1.76 -17.82
N LEU A 107 -10.12 2.23 -16.91
CA LEU A 107 -11.55 2.49 -17.17
C LEU A 107 -11.78 3.73 -18.03
N GLU A 108 -10.90 4.73 -17.94
CA GLU A 108 -10.97 5.97 -18.73
C GLU A 108 -10.45 5.82 -20.17
N ARG A 109 -9.93 4.64 -20.54
CA ARG A 109 -9.41 4.31 -21.86
C ARG A 109 -10.42 3.56 -22.70
#